data_AF-A0A921L005-F1
#
_entry.id   AF-A0A921L005-F1
#
_cell.length_a   1.000
_cell.length_b   1.000
_cell.length_c   1.000
_cell.angle_alpha   90.00
_cell.angle_beta   90.00
_cell.angle_gamma   90.00
#
_symmetry.space_group_name_H-M   'P 1'
#
loop_
_entity.id
_entity.type
_entity.pdbx_description
1 polymer ?
#
loop_
_entity_poly.entity_id
_entity_poly.type
_entity_poly.pdbx_seq_one_letter_code
_entity_poly.pdbx_strand_id
1 'polypeptide(L)'
;MENKQDILKQLSSNDMDIVRGAIEQIKQEGDISIVPELLDILLQSQDANIITNLTALLSDVKESDFKTVLMDKLINAPEGSGKANLLRICWESAIDFSEYLDVFVDMLLREDFIAALEASTVIENLHGNIPEEKIHIAIQRLKSESNEDNAFLLEGTIPHLEEMLLKKDEEDEEEHHHDHDCSCHCHD
;
A
#
# COMPACT_ATOMS: atom_id res chain seq x y z
N MET A 1 -9.23 16.18 -23.62
CA MET A 1 -10.15 15.05 -23.93
C MET A 1 -9.65 14.18 -25.07
N GLU A 2 -9.07 14.74 -26.14
CA GLU A 2 -8.58 13.97 -27.30
C GLU A 2 -7.35 13.07 -26.99
N ASN A 3 -6.54 13.42 -25.99
CA ASN A 3 -5.30 12.69 -25.65
C ASN A 3 -5.53 11.42 -24.78
N LYS A 4 -6.62 11.37 -24.00
CA LYS A 4 -6.82 10.35 -22.96
C LYS A 4 -7.11 8.96 -23.54
N GLN A 5 -7.95 8.88 -24.58
CA GLN A 5 -8.24 7.59 -25.23
C GLN A 5 -7.04 7.00 -25.98
N ASP A 6 -6.16 7.86 -26.49
CA ASP A 6 -4.95 7.41 -27.18
C ASP A 6 -3.89 6.91 -26.20
N ILE A 7 -3.71 7.58 -25.06
CA ILE A 7 -2.85 7.10 -23.96
C ILE A 7 -3.32 5.72 -23.46
N LEU A 8 -4.62 5.52 -23.26
CA LEU A 8 -5.16 4.21 -22.82
C LEU A 8 -4.91 3.10 -23.85
N LYS A 9 -5.04 3.40 -25.15
CA LYS A 9 -4.68 2.45 -26.22
C LYS A 9 -3.19 2.12 -26.23
N GLN A 10 -2.32 3.12 -26.01
CA GLN A 10 -0.88 2.93 -25.96
C GLN A 10 -0.46 2.08 -24.76
N LEU A 11 -1.08 2.28 -23.59
CA LEU A 11 -0.83 1.47 -22.39
C LEU A 11 -1.31 0.02 -22.52
N SER A 12 -2.25 -0.23 -23.42
CA SER A 12 -2.73 -1.58 -23.77
C SER A 12 -1.92 -2.23 -24.90
N SER A 13 -0.84 -1.59 -25.36
CA SER A 13 0.01 -2.09 -26.44
C SER A 13 0.89 -3.24 -25.96
N ASN A 14 1.15 -4.21 -26.84
CA ASN A 14 2.17 -5.24 -26.62
C ASN A 14 3.60 -4.71 -26.86
N ASP A 15 3.73 -3.47 -27.36
CA ASP A 15 5.00 -2.80 -27.59
C ASP A 15 5.42 -1.99 -26.36
N MET A 16 6.48 -2.45 -25.70
CA MET A 16 7.00 -1.85 -24.47
C MET A 16 7.51 -0.42 -24.63
N ASP A 17 7.99 -0.03 -25.82
CA ASP A 17 8.42 1.35 -26.06
C ASP A 17 7.22 2.29 -26.20
N ILE A 18 6.10 1.80 -26.74
CA ILE A 18 4.83 2.54 -26.79
C ILE A 18 4.25 2.72 -25.38
N VAL A 19 4.25 1.65 -24.59
CA VAL A 19 3.78 1.70 -23.19
C VAL A 19 4.64 2.65 -22.36
N ARG A 20 5.97 2.58 -22.50
CA ARG A 20 6.91 3.49 -21.83
C ARG A 20 6.73 4.95 -22.25
N GLY A 21 6.50 5.21 -23.54
CA GLY A 21 6.23 6.56 -24.04
C GLY A 21 4.95 7.16 -23.44
N ALA A 22 3.88 6.35 -23.35
CA ALA A 22 2.65 6.75 -22.67
C ALA A 22 2.88 7.01 -21.18
N ILE A 23 3.63 6.14 -20.49
CA ILE A 23 4.04 6.31 -19.09
C ILE A 23 4.80 7.64 -18.87
N GLU A 24 5.79 7.93 -19.72
CA GLU A 24 6.59 9.16 -19.64
C GLU A 24 5.73 10.41 -19.88
N GLN A 25 4.76 10.33 -20.80
CA GLN A 25 3.83 11.44 -21.06
C GLN A 25 2.97 11.74 -19.83
N ILE A 26 2.47 10.70 -19.14
CA ILE A 26 1.68 10.84 -17.90
C ILE A 26 2.52 11.49 -16.81
N LYS A 27 3.76 11.02 -16.63
CA LYS A 27 4.71 11.55 -15.65
C LYS A 27 5.11 13.00 -15.95
N GLN A 28 5.29 13.37 -17.22
CA GLN A 28 5.68 14.73 -17.64
C GLN A 28 4.53 15.73 -17.60
N GLU A 29 3.33 15.31 -18.01
CA GLU A 29 2.13 16.15 -17.97
C GLU A 29 1.59 16.30 -16.53
N GLY A 30 1.89 15.35 -15.63
CA GLY A 30 1.43 15.36 -14.24
C GLY A 30 -0.10 15.25 -14.11
N ASP A 31 -0.77 14.77 -15.16
CA ASP A 31 -2.23 14.74 -15.23
C ASP A 31 -2.78 13.56 -14.43
N ILE A 32 -2.90 13.74 -13.11
CA ILE A 32 -3.52 12.79 -12.18
C ILE A 32 -4.95 12.42 -12.60
N SER A 33 -5.61 13.20 -13.47
CA SER A 33 -6.99 12.93 -13.89
C SER A 33 -7.18 11.62 -14.66
N ILE A 34 -6.09 10.97 -15.11
CA ILE A 34 -6.16 9.66 -15.77
C ILE A 34 -5.95 8.48 -14.82
N VAL A 35 -5.40 8.72 -13.62
CA VAL A 35 -5.08 7.67 -12.65
C VAL A 35 -6.28 6.76 -12.37
N PRO A 36 -7.51 7.28 -12.16
CA PRO A 36 -8.67 6.42 -11.92
C PRO A 36 -8.90 5.39 -13.03
N GLU A 37 -8.72 5.77 -14.29
CA GLU A 37 -8.87 4.86 -15.43
C GLU A 37 -7.74 3.84 -15.52
N LEU A 38 -6.52 4.18 -15.11
CA LEU A 38 -5.41 3.23 -15.07
C LEU A 38 -5.61 2.18 -13.98
N LEU A 39 -6.10 2.61 -12.82
CA LEU A 39 -6.48 1.71 -11.75
C LEU A 39 -7.66 0.81 -12.15
N ASP A 40 -8.63 1.33 -12.91
CA ASP A 40 -9.70 0.52 -13.51
C ASP A 40 -9.17 -0.59 -14.41
N ILE A 41 -8.20 -0.27 -15.28
CA ILE A 41 -7.58 -1.26 -16.16
C ILE A 41 -6.86 -2.32 -15.33
N LEU A 42 -6.05 -1.92 -14.35
CA LEU A 42 -5.35 -2.87 -13.48
C LEU A 42 -6.30 -3.80 -12.72
N LEU A 43 -7.43 -3.26 -12.26
CA LEU A 43 -8.43 -4.01 -11.52
C LEU A 43 -9.13 -5.08 -12.37
N GLN A 44 -9.18 -4.89 -13.70
CA GLN A 44 -9.87 -5.79 -14.63
C GLN A 44 -8.91 -6.65 -15.47
N SER A 45 -7.62 -6.31 -15.51
CA SER A 45 -6.65 -6.97 -16.38
C SER A 45 -6.27 -8.36 -15.87
N GLN A 46 -6.11 -9.29 -16.82
CA GLN A 46 -5.41 -10.56 -16.63
C GLN A 46 -4.14 -10.64 -17.48
N ASP A 47 -3.82 -9.58 -18.22
CA ASP A 47 -2.62 -9.51 -19.05
C ASP A 47 -1.42 -9.13 -18.17
N ALA A 48 -0.48 -10.06 -18.06
CA ALA A 48 0.70 -9.89 -17.21
C ALA A 48 1.59 -8.70 -17.62
N ASN A 49 1.64 -8.35 -18.91
CA ASN A 49 2.42 -7.20 -19.38
C ASN A 49 1.74 -5.90 -18.96
N ILE A 50 0.42 -5.79 -19.14
CA ILE A 50 -0.36 -4.62 -18.70
C ILE A 50 -0.22 -4.44 -17.19
N ILE A 51 -0.39 -5.53 -16.42
CA ILE A 51 -0.26 -5.49 -14.96
C ILE A 51 1.13 -5.01 -14.56
N THR A 52 2.19 -5.65 -15.07
CA THR A 52 3.57 -5.30 -14.73
C THR A 52 3.88 -3.84 -15.06
N ASN A 53 3.48 -3.37 -16.24
CA ASN A 53 3.81 -2.02 -16.70
C ASN A 53 3.03 -0.94 -15.95
N LEU A 54 1.72 -1.16 -15.71
CA LEU A 54 0.90 -0.18 -15.00
C LEU A 54 1.21 -0.16 -13.51
N THR A 55 1.48 -1.31 -12.88
CA THR A 55 1.93 -1.33 -11.48
C THR A 55 3.25 -0.56 -11.35
N ALA A 56 4.26 -0.84 -12.17
CA ALA A 56 5.53 -0.11 -12.13
C ALA A 56 5.37 1.41 -12.38
N LEU A 57 4.49 1.80 -13.31
CA LEU A 57 4.16 3.21 -13.56
C LEU A 57 3.59 3.87 -12.31
N LEU A 58 2.59 3.24 -11.69
CA LEU A 58 1.80 3.83 -10.62
C LEU A 58 2.53 3.80 -9.28
N SER A 59 3.38 2.81 -9.03
CA SER A 59 4.25 2.75 -7.84
C SER A 59 5.24 3.92 -7.79
N ASP A 60 5.65 4.45 -8.96
CA ASP A 60 6.55 5.60 -9.07
C ASP A 60 5.86 6.96 -8.81
N VAL A 61 4.53 7.01 -8.68
CA VAL A 61 3.78 8.25 -8.41
C VAL A 61 4.00 8.68 -6.97
N LYS A 62 4.30 9.96 -6.74
CA LYS A 62 4.62 10.52 -5.41
C LYS A 62 3.60 11.55 -4.91
N GLU A 63 2.53 11.77 -5.65
CA GLU A 63 1.55 12.82 -5.40
C GLU A 63 0.62 12.44 -4.23
N SER A 64 0.30 13.38 -3.34
CA SER A 64 -0.53 13.09 -2.17
C SER A 64 -1.93 12.60 -2.52
N ASP A 65 -2.51 13.16 -3.59
CA ASP A 65 -3.86 12.83 -4.04
C ASP A 65 -3.95 11.41 -4.61
N PHE A 66 -2.83 10.87 -5.14
CA PHE A 66 -2.77 9.50 -5.63
C PHE A 66 -3.10 8.48 -4.55
N LYS A 67 -2.61 8.70 -3.31
CA LYS A 67 -2.87 7.83 -2.17
C LYS A 67 -4.38 7.64 -1.96
N THR A 68 -5.12 8.76 -1.89
CA THR A 68 -6.56 8.75 -1.66
C THR A 68 -7.32 8.08 -2.80
N VAL A 69 -6.91 8.35 -4.06
CA VAL A 69 -7.54 7.74 -5.24
C VAL A 69 -7.30 6.23 -5.28
N LEU A 70 -6.08 5.77 -4.99
CA LEU A 70 -5.74 4.34 -4.93
C LEU A 70 -6.55 3.63 -3.84
N MET A 71 -6.59 4.19 -2.63
CA MET A 71 -7.31 3.58 -1.52
C MET A 71 -8.82 3.58 -1.73
N ASP A 72 -9.41 4.65 -2.27
CA ASP A 72 -10.84 4.67 -2.63
C ASP A 72 -11.15 3.59 -3.67
N LYS A 73 -10.27 3.40 -4.65
CA LYS A 73 -10.44 2.35 -5.66
C LYS A 73 -10.37 0.95 -5.05
N LEU A 74 -9.38 0.72 -4.19
CA LEU A 74 -9.13 -0.57 -3.55
C LEU A 74 -10.27 -0.95 -2.59
N ILE A 75 -10.77 -0.01 -1.78
CA ILE A 75 -11.86 -0.24 -0.82
C ILE A 75 -13.18 -0.55 -1.54
N ASN A 76 -13.46 0.14 -2.64
CA ASN A 76 -14.71 -0.02 -3.39
C ASN A 76 -14.64 -1.11 -4.48
N ALA A 77 -13.50 -1.79 -4.61
CA ALA A 77 -13.31 -2.81 -5.63
C ALA A 77 -14.22 -4.03 -5.38
N PRO A 78 -14.87 -4.57 -6.43
CA PRO A 78 -15.70 -5.78 -6.31
C PRO A 78 -14.88 -6.98 -5.80
N GLU A 79 -15.56 -7.91 -5.13
CA GLU A 79 -14.98 -9.21 -4.77
C GLU A 79 -14.53 -9.98 -6.03
N GLY A 80 -13.40 -10.68 -5.95
CA GLY A 80 -12.83 -11.43 -7.08
C GLY A 80 -12.27 -10.57 -8.22
N SER A 81 -12.11 -9.26 -8.00
CA SER A 81 -11.40 -8.37 -8.93
C SER A 81 -9.88 -8.39 -8.71
N GLY A 82 -9.13 -7.67 -9.54
CA GLY A 82 -7.67 -7.55 -9.45
C GLY A 82 -7.16 -6.72 -8.25
N LYS A 83 -7.75 -6.86 -7.06
CA LYS A 83 -7.32 -6.15 -5.83
C LYS A 83 -5.85 -6.41 -5.50
N ALA A 84 -5.36 -7.62 -5.74
CA ALA A 84 -3.95 -7.96 -5.60
C ALA A 84 -3.03 -7.02 -6.40
N ASN A 85 -3.43 -6.63 -7.62
CA ASN A 85 -2.64 -5.72 -8.45
C ASN A 85 -2.56 -4.30 -7.84
N LEU A 86 -3.62 -3.87 -7.14
CA LEU A 86 -3.67 -2.57 -6.47
C LEU A 86 -2.90 -2.59 -5.15
N LEU A 87 -3.02 -3.67 -4.37
CA LEU A 87 -2.24 -3.89 -3.15
C LEU A 87 -0.75 -3.90 -3.44
N ARG A 88 -0.35 -4.49 -4.58
CA ARG A 88 1.04 -4.48 -5.03
C ARG A 88 1.63 -3.07 -5.17
N ILE A 89 0.84 -2.11 -5.65
CA ILE A 89 1.27 -0.70 -5.73
C ILE A 89 1.58 -0.15 -4.33
N CYS A 90 0.81 -0.55 -3.31
CA CYS A 90 0.95 0.00 -1.96
C CYS A 90 2.32 -0.31 -1.34
N TRP A 91 2.88 -1.50 -1.55
CA TRP A 91 4.19 -1.87 -1.02
C TRP A 91 5.35 -1.58 -1.99
N GLU A 92 5.11 -1.50 -3.30
CA GLU A 92 6.12 -1.09 -4.27
C GLU A 92 6.34 0.43 -4.31
N SER A 93 5.36 1.21 -3.85
CA SER A 93 5.44 2.68 -3.80
C SER A 93 6.23 3.19 -2.61
N ALA A 94 6.79 4.39 -2.75
CA ALA A 94 7.42 5.14 -1.65
C ALA A 94 6.39 5.90 -0.78
N ILE A 95 5.09 5.79 -1.08
CA ILE A 95 4.03 6.44 -0.31
C ILE A 95 3.74 5.66 0.96
N ASP A 96 3.62 6.36 2.09
CA ASP A 96 3.21 5.75 3.35
C ASP A 96 1.69 5.51 3.41
N PHE A 97 1.28 4.27 3.59
CA PHE A 97 -0.12 3.83 3.73
C PHE A 97 -0.48 3.43 5.16
N SER A 98 0.38 3.71 6.15
CA SER A 98 0.23 3.26 7.54
C SER A 98 -1.10 3.66 8.19
N GLU A 99 -1.70 4.77 7.76
CA GLU A 99 -3.01 5.21 8.23
C GLU A 99 -4.16 4.23 7.93
N TYR A 100 -3.99 3.37 6.91
CA TYR A 100 -4.96 2.38 6.40
C TYR A 100 -4.71 0.95 6.90
N LEU A 101 -3.93 0.74 7.97
CA LEU A 101 -3.65 -0.59 8.54
C LEU A 101 -4.92 -1.47 8.68
N ASP A 102 -6.02 -0.88 9.15
CA ASP A 102 -7.30 -1.57 9.35
C ASP A 102 -7.90 -2.13 8.05
N VAL A 103 -7.72 -1.42 6.93
CA VAL A 103 -8.15 -1.86 5.60
C VAL A 103 -7.35 -3.08 5.14
N PHE A 104 -6.03 -3.08 5.35
CA PHE A 104 -5.18 -4.20 4.96
C PHE A 104 -5.42 -5.43 5.83
N VAL A 105 -5.70 -5.24 7.13
CA VAL A 105 -6.13 -6.33 8.03
C VAL A 105 -7.44 -6.95 7.54
N ASP A 106 -8.42 -6.14 7.12
CA ASP A 106 -9.66 -6.65 6.55
C ASP A 106 -9.41 -7.48 5.29
N MET A 107 -8.51 -7.04 4.42
CA MET A 107 -8.19 -7.76 3.18
C MET A 107 -7.47 -9.08 3.43
N LEU A 108 -6.51 -9.09 4.35
CA LEU A 108 -5.81 -10.30 4.80
C LEU A 108 -6.78 -11.34 5.40
N LEU A 109 -7.84 -10.89 6.06
CA LEU A 109 -8.82 -11.78 6.69
C LEU A 109 -9.90 -12.31 5.74
N ARG A 110 -10.23 -11.58 4.67
CA ARG A 110 -11.49 -11.77 3.93
C ARG A 110 -11.35 -11.98 2.43
N GLU A 111 -10.25 -11.54 1.82
CA GLU A 111 -10.07 -11.68 0.37
C GLU A 111 -9.53 -13.07 0.01
N ASP A 112 -9.45 -13.34 -1.30
CA ASP A 112 -8.78 -14.55 -1.78
C ASP A 112 -7.29 -14.57 -1.38
N PHE A 113 -6.68 -15.76 -1.48
CA PHE A 113 -5.31 -15.99 -1.07
C PHE A 113 -4.30 -15.01 -1.68
N ILE A 114 -4.46 -14.63 -2.96
CA ILE A 114 -3.49 -13.78 -3.65
C ILE A 114 -3.61 -12.35 -3.13
N ALA A 115 -4.83 -11.83 -2.99
CA ALA A 115 -5.05 -10.52 -2.38
C ALA A 115 -4.65 -10.51 -0.90
N ALA A 116 -4.91 -11.57 -0.15
CA ALA A 116 -4.49 -11.69 1.24
C ALA A 116 -2.96 -11.69 1.38
N LEU A 117 -2.24 -12.39 0.49
CA LEU A 117 -0.77 -12.39 0.45
C LEU A 117 -0.23 -10.98 0.20
N GLU A 118 -0.75 -10.27 -0.81
CA GLU A 118 -0.33 -8.90 -1.08
C GLU A 118 -0.66 -7.98 0.11
N ALA A 119 -1.82 -8.16 0.77
CA ALA A 119 -2.17 -7.39 1.96
C ALA A 119 -1.21 -7.66 3.13
N SER A 120 -0.78 -8.90 3.37
CA SER A 120 0.27 -9.18 4.37
C SER A 120 1.58 -8.49 4.03
N THR A 121 1.99 -8.50 2.75
CA THR A 121 3.22 -7.82 2.32
C THR A 121 3.11 -6.31 2.48
N VAL A 122 1.94 -5.71 2.22
CA VAL A 122 1.71 -4.30 2.52
C VAL A 122 1.90 -4.01 4.01
N ILE A 123 1.28 -4.82 4.89
CA ILE A 123 1.41 -4.65 6.35
C ILE A 123 2.88 -4.72 6.78
N GLU A 124 3.64 -5.68 6.26
CA GLU A 124 5.07 -5.86 6.56
C GLU A 124 5.98 -4.72 6.05
N ASN A 125 5.49 -3.88 5.14
CA ASN A 125 6.23 -2.74 4.58
C ASN A 125 5.72 -1.38 5.08
N LEU A 126 4.78 -1.37 6.02
CA LEU A 126 4.35 -0.14 6.69
C LEU A 126 5.51 0.39 7.56
N HIS A 127 5.81 1.67 7.40
CA HIS A 127 6.94 2.33 8.06
C HIS A 127 6.57 3.68 8.68
N GLY A 128 5.29 4.06 8.63
CA GLY A 128 4.76 5.26 9.25
C GLY A 128 4.50 5.08 10.75
N ASN A 129 4.29 6.19 11.44
CA ASN A 129 3.94 6.16 12.87
C ASN A 129 2.49 5.71 13.06
N ILE A 130 2.30 4.42 13.34
CA ILE A 130 0.99 3.84 13.64
C ILE A 130 0.71 3.98 15.14
N PRO A 131 -0.49 4.45 15.56
CA PRO A 131 -0.90 4.43 16.96
C PRO A 131 -0.83 3.01 17.54
N GLU A 132 -0.25 2.86 18.73
CA GLU A 132 -0.08 1.57 19.40
C GLU A 132 -1.41 0.81 19.54
N GLU A 133 -2.49 1.53 19.89
CA GLU A 133 -3.85 0.99 19.99
C GLU A 133 -4.31 0.35 18.67
N LYS A 134 -3.99 0.96 17.50
CA LYS A 134 -4.34 0.39 16.20
C LYS A 134 -3.59 -0.92 15.95
N ILE A 135 -2.31 -1.00 16.33
CA ILE A 135 -1.50 -2.22 16.18
C ILE A 135 -2.05 -3.34 17.08
N HIS A 136 -2.36 -3.04 18.34
CA HIS A 136 -2.98 -4.01 19.26
C HIS A 136 -4.31 -4.53 18.70
N ILE A 137 -5.19 -3.64 18.21
CA ILE A 137 -6.46 -4.04 17.59
C ILE A 137 -6.21 -4.94 16.38
N ALA A 138 -5.27 -4.59 15.50
CA ALA A 138 -4.91 -5.41 14.35
C ALA A 138 -4.49 -6.82 14.77
N ILE A 139 -3.56 -6.94 15.72
CA ILE A 139 -3.10 -8.24 16.25
C ILE A 139 -4.27 -9.06 16.83
N GLN A 140 -5.13 -8.44 17.64
CA GLN A 140 -6.29 -9.12 18.24
C GLN A 140 -7.26 -9.65 17.18
N ARG A 141 -7.52 -8.86 16.14
CA ARG A 141 -8.38 -9.28 15.01
C ARG A 141 -7.76 -10.43 14.24
N LEU A 142 -6.48 -10.32 13.86
CA LEU A 142 -5.77 -11.40 13.17
C LEU A 142 -5.77 -12.71 13.98
N LYS A 143 -5.61 -12.66 15.31
CA LYS A 143 -5.66 -13.84 16.18
C LYS A 143 -7.06 -14.45 16.35
N SER A 144 -8.13 -13.67 16.23
CA SER A 144 -9.51 -14.11 16.53
C SER A 144 -10.35 -14.44 15.30
N GLU A 145 -10.07 -13.81 14.17
CA GLU A 145 -10.83 -13.94 12.92
C GLU A 145 -10.12 -14.86 11.89
N SER A 146 -8.92 -15.38 12.19
CA SER A 146 -8.14 -16.23 11.27
C SER A 146 -8.87 -17.52 10.87
N ASN A 147 -8.57 -18.00 9.67
CA ASN A 147 -9.05 -19.28 9.15
C ASN A 147 -7.88 -20.11 8.60
N GLU A 148 -8.15 -21.33 8.14
CA GLU A 148 -7.11 -22.23 7.60
C GLU A 148 -6.42 -21.67 6.35
N ASP A 149 -7.12 -20.86 5.55
CA ASP A 149 -6.62 -20.35 4.28
C ASP A 149 -5.56 -19.24 4.47
N ASN A 150 -5.70 -18.43 5.52
CA ASN A 150 -4.78 -17.32 5.81
C ASN A 150 -3.82 -17.58 6.98
N ALA A 151 -3.98 -18.67 7.74
CA ALA A 151 -3.18 -18.96 8.93
C ALA A 151 -1.66 -18.84 8.69
N PHE A 152 -1.16 -19.33 7.56
CA PHE A 152 0.27 -19.27 7.25
C PHE A 152 0.80 -17.84 7.00
N LEU A 153 -0.04 -16.92 6.49
CA LEU A 153 0.34 -15.52 6.31
C LEU A 153 0.51 -14.83 7.67
N LEU A 154 -0.32 -15.22 8.64
CA LEU A 154 -0.29 -14.63 9.98
C LEU A 154 0.98 -14.98 10.76
N GLU A 155 1.65 -16.09 10.41
CA GLU A 155 2.93 -16.48 11.00
C GLU A 155 4.04 -15.44 10.73
N GLY A 156 3.95 -14.66 9.65
CA GLY A 156 4.84 -13.53 9.38
C GLY A 156 4.29 -12.20 9.86
N THR A 157 3.00 -11.94 9.58
CA THR A 157 2.39 -10.62 9.82
C THR A 157 2.23 -10.29 11.31
N ILE A 158 1.81 -11.24 12.15
CA ILE A 158 1.63 -10.96 13.59
C ILE A 158 2.96 -10.65 14.27
N PRO A 159 4.03 -11.47 14.13
CA PRO A 159 5.32 -11.13 14.71
C PRO A 159 5.87 -9.79 14.24
N HIS A 160 5.65 -9.42 12.97
CA HIS A 160 6.06 -8.11 12.47
C HIS A 160 5.36 -6.96 13.22
N LEU A 161 4.03 -7.06 13.40
CA LEU A 161 3.27 -6.06 14.17
C LEU A 161 3.69 -6.02 15.64
N GLU A 162 4.02 -7.17 16.24
CA GLU A 162 4.57 -7.24 17.61
C GLU A 162 5.95 -6.58 17.69
N GLU A 163 6.81 -6.74 16.68
CA GLU A 163 8.12 -6.07 16.60
C GLU A 163 7.97 -4.55 16.48
N MET A 164 6.96 -4.04 15.75
CA MET A 164 6.68 -2.60 15.68
C MET A 164 6.35 -2.00 17.05
N LEU A 165 5.66 -2.73 17.92
CA LEU A 165 5.36 -2.29 19.28
C LEU A 165 6.64 -2.18 20.12
N LEU A 166 7.50 -3.21 20.06
CA LEU A 166 8.75 -3.24 20.82
C LEU A 166 9.68 -2.07 20.47
N LYS A 167 9.82 -1.76 19.18
CA LYS A 167 10.64 -0.62 18.73
C LYS A 167 10.11 0.72 19.27
N LYS A 168 8.79 0.85 19.39
CA LYS A 168 8.17 2.06 19.88
C LYS A 168 8.39 2.25 21.38
N ASP A 169 8.33 1.18 22.16
CA ASP A 169 8.68 1.21 23.58
C ASP A 169 10.15 1.63 23.78
N GLU A 170 11.07 1.13 22.94
CA GLU A 170 12.49 1.52 22.96
C GLU A 170 12.70 3.01 22.61
N GLU A 171 12.00 3.52 21.58
CA GLU A 171 12.05 4.93 21.19
C GLU A 171 11.53 5.87 22.30
N ASP A 172 10.41 5.51 22.94
CA ASP A 172 9.81 6.30 24.03
C ASP A 172 10.73 6.33 25.28
N GLU A 173 11.40 5.21 25.60
CA GLU A 173 12.40 5.15 26.69
C GLU A 173 13.62 6.04 26.40
N GLU A 174 14.14 6.04 25.17
CA GLU A 174 15.27 6.89 24.77
C GLU A 174 14.92 8.39 24.83
N GLU A 175 13.73 8.79 24.39
CA GLU A 175 13.25 10.18 24.49
C GLU A 175 13.13 10.63 25.96
N HIS A 176 12.57 9.80 26.82
CA HIS A 176 12.45 10.09 28.25
C HIS A 176 13.81 10.24 28.96
N HIS A 177 14.81 9.46 28.56
CA HIS A 177 16.17 9.59 29.08
C HIS A 177 16.86 10.89 28.62
N HIS A 178 16.66 11.32 27.37
CA HIS A 178 17.22 12.56 26.84
C HIS A 178 16.65 13.84 27.49
N ASP A 179 15.35 13.87 27.81
CA ASP A 179 14.71 15.03 28.45
C ASP A 179 15.14 15.24 29.92
N HIS A 180 15.49 14.16 30.63
CA HIS A 180 16.02 14.22 32.00
C HIS A 180 17.44 14.79 32.05
N ASP A 181 18.30 14.48 31.08
CA ASP A 181 19.69 14.98 31.04
C ASP A 181 19.78 16.46 30.61
N CYS A 182 18.89 16.92 29.71
CA CYS A 182 18.84 18.32 29.29
C CYS A 182 18.26 19.28 30.35
N SER A 183 17.35 18.80 31.20
CA SER A 183 16.72 19.61 32.25
C SER A 183 17.66 19.96 33.43
N CYS A 184 18.82 19.29 33.51
CA CYS A 184 19.79 19.47 34.60
C CYS A 184 20.85 20.55 34.35
N HIS A 185 20.86 21.22 33.19
CA HIS A 185 21.94 22.14 32.78
C HIS A 185 21.57 23.64 32.74
N CYS A 186 20.50 24.08 33.42
CA CYS A 186 20.07 25.49 33.43
C CYS A 186 19.90 26.09 34.83
N HIS A 187 20.77 25.73 35.79
CA HIS A 187 20.96 26.48 37.02
C HIS A 187 22.46 26.62 37.30
N ASP A 188 23.06 27.71 36.80
CA ASP A 188 24.02 28.58 37.51
C ASP A 188 24.46 29.76 36.64
#